data_AF-A0A6V7LUD4-F1
#
_entry.id   AF-A0A6V7LUD4-F1
#
_cell.length_a   1.000
_cell.length_b   1.000
_cell.length_c   1.000
_cell.angle_alpha   90.00
_cell.angle_beta   90.00
_cell.angle_gamma   90.00
#
_symmetry.space_group_name_H-M   'P 1'
#
loop_
_entity.id
_entity.type
_entity.pdbx_description
1 polymer ?
#
loop_
_entity_poly.entity_id
_entity_poly.type
_entity_poly.pdbx_seq_one_letter_code
_entity_poly.pdbx_strand_id
1 'polypeptide(L)'
;EPLSIYELAMLGLETEEAGWSEEDGTKEDIAETVKELLMEKSEMLKEYFSIAIDKRGNLRSLPVLLENYFPNQGEIPIFILRLSTEVDWTNEQPCFDGICREIARLYAKCDPNNLQRDWKHITEHVIYAAIKESLLPPNHFAHDSSILQIASLPNLYKVFERC
;
A
#
# COMPACT_ATOMS: atom_id res chain seq x y z
N GLU A 1 -15.43 5.35 12.72
CA GLU A 1 -15.48 4.42 13.87
C GLU A 1 -14.06 3.92 14.17
N PRO A 2 -13.77 3.41 15.39
CA PRO A 2 -12.49 2.76 15.64
C PRO A 2 -12.34 1.53 14.72
N LEU A 3 -11.20 1.38 14.06
CA LEU A 3 -10.93 0.26 13.17
C LEU A 3 -10.20 -0.85 13.93
N SER A 4 -10.90 -1.91 14.31
CA SER A 4 -10.32 -3.03 15.04
C SER A 4 -9.35 -3.82 14.15
N ILE A 5 -8.14 -4.11 14.65
CA ILE A 5 -7.16 -4.93 13.91
C ILE A 5 -7.71 -6.33 13.64
N TYR A 6 -8.44 -6.91 14.60
CA TYR A 6 -9.08 -8.22 14.43
C TYR A 6 -10.11 -8.20 13.29
N GLU A 7 -11.00 -7.20 13.27
CA GLU A 7 -12.04 -7.10 12.23
C GLU A 7 -11.41 -6.82 10.86
N LEU A 8 -10.36 -5.99 10.80
CA LEU A 8 -9.60 -5.75 9.58
C LEU A 8 -8.92 -7.03 9.08
N ALA A 9 -8.34 -7.84 9.97
CA ALA A 9 -7.74 -9.11 9.59
C ALA A 9 -8.79 -10.11 9.07
N MET A 10 -9.96 -10.20 9.73
CA MET A 10 -11.09 -11.02 9.27
C MET A 10 -11.54 -10.62 7.86
N LEU A 11 -11.73 -9.31 7.62
CA LEU A 11 -12.07 -8.79 6.29
C LEU A 11 -10.95 -9.06 5.27
N GLY A 12 -9.69 -8.95 5.68
CA GLY A 12 -8.54 -9.27 4.83
C GLY A 12 -8.57 -10.72 4.37
N LEU A 13 -8.86 -11.65 5.28
CA LEU A 13 -9.00 -13.09 5.00
C LEU A 13 -10.21 -13.46 4.12
N GLU A 14 -11.13 -12.53 3.86
CA GLU A 14 -12.23 -12.70 2.89
C GLU A 14 -11.84 -12.30 1.46
N THR A 15 -10.70 -11.63 1.29
CA THR A 15 -10.21 -11.23 -0.04
C THR A 15 -9.57 -12.39 -0.79
N GLU A 16 -9.66 -12.39 -2.12
CA GLU A 16 -9.00 -13.40 -2.95
C GLU A 16 -7.46 -13.29 -2.83
N GLU A 17 -6.95 -12.08 -2.63
CA GLU A 17 -5.53 -11.79 -2.48
C GLU A 17 -4.90 -12.39 -1.24
N ALA A 18 -5.70 -12.66 -0.20
CA ALA A 18 -5.21 -13.33 1.01
C ALA A 18 -4.83 -14.78 0.76
N GLY A 19 -5.38 -15.42 -0.28
CA GLY A 19 -5.06 -16.81 -0.63
C GLY A 19 -5.40 -17.83 0.46
N TRP A 20 -6.26 -17.47 1.42
CA TRP A 20 -6.60 -18.32 2.56
C TRP A 20 -7.35 -19.58 2.13
N SER A 21 -7.01 -20.68 2.77
CA SER A 21 -7.67 -21.98 2.64
C SER A 21 -7.93 -22.62 4.01
N GLU A 22 -8.78 -23.64 4.06
CA GLU A 22 -9.07 -24.36 5.31
C GLU A 22 -7.82 -25.07 5.90
N GLU A 23 -6.78 -25.29 5.09
CA GLU A 23 -5.51 -25.89 5.52
C GLU A 23 -4.68 -24.93 6.39
N ASP A 24 -4.90 -23.61 6.26
CA ASP A 24 -4.16 -22.57 7.00
C ASP A 24 -4.68 -22.39 8.44
N GLY A 25 -5.81 -23.02 8.78
CA GLY A 25 -6.48 -22.89 10.07
C GLY A 25 -7.70 -21.97 10.02
N THR A 26 -8.33 -21.76 11.18
CA THR A 26 -9.55 -20.94 11.26
C THR A 26 -9.22 -19.46 11.08
N LYS A 27 -10.12 -18.71 10.46
CA LYS A 27 -9.91 -17.27 10.23
C LYS A 27 -9.82 -16.50 11.54
N GLU A 28 -10.59 -16.93 12.54
CA GLU A 28 -10.62 -16.35 13.87
C GLU A 28 -9.26 -16.49 14.57
N ASP A 29 -8.65 -17.68 14.51
CA ASP A 29 -7.33 -17.92 15.11
C ASP A 29 -6.23 -17.09 14.43
N ILE A 30 -6.28 -16.99 13.09
CA ILE A 30 -5.34 -16.16 12.31
C ILE A 30 -5.53 -14.68 12.67
N ALA A 31 -6.77 -14.19 12.70
CA ALA A 31 -7.08 -12.80 13.03
C ALA A 31 -6.65 -12.42 14.46
N GLU A 32 -6.79 -13.33 15.42
CA GLU A 32 -6.30 -13.09 16.79
C GLU A 32 -4.76 -13.07 16.82
N THR A 33 -4.10 -13.99 16.11
CA THR A 33 -2.62 -14.01 15.99
C THR A 33 -2.09 -12.71 15.38
N VAL A 34 -2.74 -12.23 14.30
CA VAL A 34 -2.43 -10.94 13.66
C VAL A 34 -2.55 -9.79 14.65
N LYS A 35 -3.66 -9.73 15.41
CA LYS A 35 -3.89 -8.70 16.41
C LYS A 35 -2.84 -8.74 17.51
N GLU A 36 -2.53 -9.90 18.06
CA GLU A 36 -1.52 -10.06 19.12
C GLU A 36 -0.15 -9.57 18.65
N LEU A 37 0.29 -10.01 17.46
CA LEU A 37 1.57 -9.61 16.88
C LEU A 37 1.66 -8.10 16.68
N LEU A 38 0.67 -7.49 16.02
CA LEU A 38 0.69 -6.05 15.75
C LEU A 38 0.54 -5.21 17.02
N MET A 39 -0.16 -5.72 18.04
CA MET A 39 -0.18 -5.09 19.36
C MET A 39 1.19 -5.16 20.04
N GLU A 40 1.90 -6.29 19.96
CA GLU A 40 3.26 -6.43 20.49
C GLU A 40 4.22 -5.46 19.80
N LYS A 41 4.13 -5.29 18.47
CA LYS A 41 5.01 -4.41 17.68
C LYS A 41 4.52 -2.96 17.60
N SER A 42 3.44 -2.61 18.28
CA SER A 42 2.75 -1.32 18.14
C SER A 42 3.61 -0.09 18.49
N GLU A 43 4.49 -0.19 19.48
CA GLU A 43 5.39 0.91 19.87
C GLU A 43 6.39 1.24 18.74
N MET A 44 7.03 0.20 18.19
CA MET A 44 7.98 0.33 17.08
C MET A 44 7.31 0.85 15.81
N LEU A 45 6.14 0.28 15.45
CA LEU A 45 5.35 0.71 14.30
C LEU A 45 4.97 2.20 14.38
N LYS A 46 4.65 2.67 15.58
CA LYS A 46 4.32 4.08 15.81
C LYS A 46 5.55 4.97 15.70
N GLU A 47 6.67 4.57 16.31
CA GLU A 47 7.89 5.38 16.36
C GLU A 47 8.53 5.56 14.99
N TYR A 48 8.69 4.47 14.23
CA TYR A 48 9.41 4.52 12.95
C TYR A 48 8.52 4.78 11.74
N PHE A 49 7.27 4.32 11.78
CA PHE A 49 6.38 4.32 10.60
C PHE A 49 5.10 5.12 10.80
N SER A 50 4.91 5.77 11.95
CA SER A 50 3.68 6.52 12.28
C SER A 50 2.38 5.70 12.18
N ILE A 51 2.48 4.37 12.30
CA ILE A 51 1.34 3.45 12.36
C ILE A 51 0.98 3.28 13.84
N ALA A 52 -0.09 3.93 14.29
CA ALA A 52 -0.49 3.88 15.68
C ALA A 52 -1.62 2.86 15.89
N ILE A 53 -1.40 1.92 16.81
CA ILE A 53 -2.41 0.99 17.32
C ILE A 53 -2.63 1.31 18.80
N ASP A 54 -3.88 1.42 19.22
CA ASP A 54 -4.19 1.71 20.62
C ASP A 54 -4.19 0.44 21.50
N LYS A 55 -4.24 0.64 22.82
CA LYS A 55 -4.25 -0.46 23.81
C LYS A 55 -5.46 -1.39 23.70
N ARG A 56 -6.49 -1.01 22.93
CA ARG A 56 -7.70 -1.81 22.69
C ARG A 56 -7.60 -2.58 21.37
N GLY A 57 -6.47 -2.51 20.66
CA GLY A 57 -6.26 -3.19 19.38
C GLY A 57 -6.93 -2.49 18.20
N ASN A 58 -7.10 -1.16 18.25
CA ASN A 58 -7.65 -0.40 17.13
C ASN A 58 -6.56 0.39 16.41
N LEU A 59 -6.58 0.34 15.08
CA LEU A 59 -5.79 1.21 14.22
C LEU A 59 -6.27 2.67 14.37
N ARG A 60 -5.33 3.57 14.66
CA ARG A 60 -5.57 5.00 14.90
C ARG A 60 -4.95 5.90 13.86
N SER A 61 -3.82 5.52 13.28
CA SER A 61 -3.16 6.31 12.24
C SER A 61 -2.39 5.43 11.25
N LEU A 62 -2.21 5.99 10.06
CA LEU A 62 -1.29 5.53 9.01
C LEU A 62 -0.34 6.69 8.67
N PRO A 63 0.85 6.42 8.09
CA PRO A 63 1.81 7.46 7.73
C PRO A 63 1.26 8.43 6.67
N VAL A 64 1.63 9.70 6.74
CA VAL A 64 1.37 10.65 5.65
C VAL A 64 2.61 10.72 4.76
N LEU A 65 2.61 9.98 3.64
CA LEU A 65 3.74 9.93 2.72
C LEU A 65 3.83 11.15 1.80
N LEU A 66 2.66 11.64 1.34
CA LEU A 66 2.53 12.81 0.49
C LEU A 66 1.40 13.69 1.04
N GLU A 67 1.57 15.00 0.94
CA GLU A 67 0.55 15.95 1.35
C GLU A 67 -0.72 15.75 0.51
N ASN A 68 -1.89 15.79 1.16
CA ASN A 68 -3.21 15.60 0.54
C ASN A 68 -3.45 14.24 -0.13
N TYR A 69 -2.53 13.28 -0.02
CA TYR A 69 -2.71 11.93 -0.52
C TYR A 69 -3.07 10.95 0.61
N PHE A 70 -4.10 10.15 0.39
CA PHE A 70 -4.56 9.14 1.33
C PHE A 70 -4.79 7.83 0.56
N PRO A 71 -4.39 6.68 1.12
CA PRO A 71 -4.52 5.40 0.45
C PRO A 71 -5.99 4.98 0.34
N ASN A 72 -6.28 4.03 -0.54
CA ASN A 72 -7.59 3.41 -0.62
C ASN A 72 -7.92 2.68 0.70
N GLN A 73 -9.00 3.08 1.37
CA GLN A 73 -9.41 2.48 2.64
C GLN A 73 -9.85 1.01 2.48
N GLY A 74 -10.34 0.62 1.31
CA GLY A 74 -10.70 -0.76 1.00
C GLY A 74 -9.50 -1.72 0.99
N GLU A 75 -8.28 -1.19 0.92
CA GLU A 75 -7.03 -1.98 0.90
C GLU A 75 -6.42 -2.13 2.30
N ILE A 76 -6.96 -1.45 3.32
CA ILE A 76 -6.47 -1.54 4.69
C ILE A 76 -6.60 -2.97 5.27
N PRO A 77 -7.70 -3.71 5.05
CA PRO A 77 -7.82 -5.10 5.55
C PRO A 77 -6.68 -6.01 5.10
N ILE A 78 -6.40 -6.06 3.79
CA ILE A 78 -5.33 -6.89 3.24
C ILE A 78 -3.95 -6.39 3.65
N PHE A 79 -3.77 -5.07 3.80
CA PHE A 79 -2.52 -4.50 4.33
C PHE A 79 -2.24 -4.98 5.77
N ILE A 80 -3.23 -5.00 6.66
CA ILE A 80 -3.06 -5.47 8.04
C ILE A 80 -2.64 -6.94 8.09
N LEU A 81 -3.26 -7.77 7.24
CA LEU A 81 -2.89 -9.18 7.12
C LEU A 81 -1.44 -9.33 6.64
N ARG A 82 -1.09 -8.70 5.52
CA ARG A 82 0.26 -8.77 4.92
C ARG A 82 1.36 -8.19 5.81
N LEU A 83 1.06 -7.11 6.53
CA LEU A 83 1.99 -6.54 7.50
C LEU A 83 2.38 -7.57 8.56
N SER A 84 1.47 -8.47 8.92
CA SER A 84 1.70 -9.52 9.92
C SER A 84 2.36 -10.77 9.33
N THR A 85 1.98 -11.18 8.11
CA THR A 85 2.40 -12.46 7.51
C THR A 85 3.62 -12.36 6.59
N GLU A 86 3.79 -11.25 5.87
CA GLU A 86 4.82 -11.10 4.83
C GLU A 86 6.10 -10.43 5.34
N VAL A 87 6.06 -9.81 6.52
CA VAL A 87 7.20 -9.11 7.11
C VAL A 87 8.02 -10.09 7.96
N ASP A 88 9.32 -10.16 7.70
CA ASP A 88 10.26 -10.85 8.58
C ASP A 88 10.52 -10.00 9.83
N TRP A 89 9.84 -10.32 10.93
CA TRP A 89 9.99 -9.66 12.23
C TRP A 89 11.23 -10.09 13.03
N THR A 90 12.06 -10.99 12.49
CA THR A 90 13.22 -11.56 13.17
C THR A 90 14.49 -10.77 12.86
N ASN A 91 14.69 -10.39 11.60
CA ASN A 91 15.90 -9.70 11.14
C ASN A 91 15.60 -8.22 10.87
N GLU A 92 16.41 -7.33 11.44
CA GLU A 92 16.18 -5.87 11.38
C GLU A 92 16.04 -5.34 9.94
N GLN A 93 17.02 -5.59 9.07
CA GLN A 93 16.98 -5.06 7.69
C GLN A 93 15.77 -5.58 6.89
N PRO A 94 15.52 -6.90 6.79
CA PRO A 94 14.31 -7.44 6.17
C PRO A 94 13.01 -6.92 6.78
N CYS A 95 12.96 -6.71 8.10
CA CYS A 95 11.80 -6.15 8.78
C CYS A 95 11.46 -4.75 8.25
N PHE A 96 12.45 -3.84 8.26
CA PHE A 96 12.25 -2.46 7.80
C PHE A 96 11.94 -2.38 6.31
N ASP A 97 12.61 -3.18 5.47
CA ASP A 97 12.28 -3.26 4.04
C ASP A 97 10.85 -3.80 3.85
N GLY A 98 10.48 -4.89 4.51
CA GLY A 98 9.16 -5.50 4.45
C GLY A 98 8.04 -4.51 4.82
N ILE A 99 8.18 -3.81 5.95
CA ILE A 99 7.20 -2.80 6.36
C ILE A 99 7.09 -1.67 5.32
N CYS A 100 8.24 -1.16 4.84
CA CYS A 100 8.25 -0.14 3.78
C CYS A 100 7.55 -0.62 2.50
N ARG A 101 7.78 -1.88 2.11
CA ARG A 101 7.17 -2.49 0.92
C ARG A 101 5.66 -2.60 1.07
N GLU A 102 5.16 -3.03 2.23
CA GLU A 102 3.73 -3.15 2.47
C GLU A 102 3.04 -1.79 2.55
N ILE A 103 3.68 -0.79 3.17
CA ILE A 103 3.22 0.61 3.11
C ILE A 103 3.18 1.10 1.66
N ALA A 104 4.23 0.87 0.88
CA ALA A 104 4.27 1.27 -0.52
C ALA A 104 3.16 0.62 -1.35
N ARG A 105 2.84 -0.67 -1.11
CA ARG A 105 1.73 -1.38 -1.78
C ARG A 105 0.38 -0.74 -1.45
N LEU A 106 0.13 -0.43 -0.17
CA LEU A 106 -1.10 0.23 0.26
C LEU A 106 -1.27 1.60 -0.42
N TYR A 107 -0.19 2.38 -0.53
CA TYR A 107 -0.21 3.73 -1.11
C TYR A 107 -0.05 3.75 -2.64
N ALA A 108 0.22 2.62 -3.29
CA ALA A 108 0.29 2.55 -4.75
C ALA A 108 -1.09 2.46 -5.40
N LYS A 109 -2.08 1.90 -4.69
CA LYS A 109 -3.44 1.71 -5.20
C LYS A 109 -4.27 3.00 -5.04
N CYS A 110 -4.46 3.71 -6.15
CA CYS A 110 -5.47 4.78 -6.23
C CYS A 110 -6.85 4.15 -6.47
N ASP A 111 -7.83 4.55 -5.67
CA ASP A 111 -9.23 4.14 -5.89
C ASP A 111 -9.86 5.00 -7.01
N PRO A 112 -10.11 4.43 -8.21
CA PRO A 112 -10.73 5.17 -9.30
C PRO A 112 -12.23 5.45 -9.05
N ASN A 113 -12.85 4.73 -8.11
CA ASN A 113 -14.27 4.84 -7.78
C ASN A 113 -14.51 5.80 -6.61
N ASN A 114 -13.47 6.45 -6.08
CA ASN A 114 -13.62 7.40 -5.00
C ASN A 114 -14.40 8.64 -5.47
N LEU A 115 -15.69 8.67 -5.18
CA LEU A 115 -16.61 9.74 -5.58
C LEU A 115 -16.27 11.10 -4.97
N GLN A 116 -15.42 11.14 -3.94
CA GLN A 116 -15.03 12.39 -3.25
C GLN A 116 -13.78 13.03 -3.84
N ARG A 117 -13.00 12.31 -4.64
CA ARG A 117 -11.69 12.76 -5.13
C ARG A 117 -11.48 12.34 -6.58
N ASP A 118 -11.25 13.32 -7.44
CA ASP A 118 -10.87 13.03 -8.83
C ASP A 118 -9.48 12.37 -8.86
N TRP A 119 -9.45 11.06 -9.08
CA TRP A 119 -8.22 10.29 -9.15
C TRP A 119 -7.29 10.80 -10.26
N LYS A 120 -7.83 11.41 -11.33
CA LYS A 120 -7.01 12.00 -12.40
C LYS A 120 -6.26 13.22 -11.88
N HIS A 121 -6.96 14.09 -11.16
CA HIS A 121 -6.37 15.27 -10.54
C HIS A 121 -5.28 14.87 -9.52
N ILE A 122 -5.56 13.87 -8.67
CA ILE A 122 -4.57 13.35 -7.72
C ILE A 122 -3.35 12.79 -8.45
N THR A 123 -3.57 12.00 -9.49
CA THR A 123 -2.48 11.42 -10.28
C THR A 123 -1.61 12.53 -10.87
N GLU A 124 -2.20 13.49 -11.58
CA GLU A 124 -1.47 14.55 -12.27
C GLU A 124 -0.76 15.52 -11.32
N HIS A 125 -1.45 16.00 -10.30
CA HIS A 125 -0.96 17.14 -9.51
C HIS A 125 -0.37 16.76 -8.15
N VAL A 126 -0.62 15.55 -7.65
CA VAL A 126 -0.04 15.07 -6.38
C VAL A 126 1.02 14.02 -6.66
N ILE A 127 0.66 12.93 -7.35
CA ILE A 127 1.57 11.79 -7.56
C ILE A 127 2.68 12.14 -8.55
N TYR A 128 2.34 12.62 -9.75
CA TYR A 128 3.35 12.97 -10.76
C TYR A 128 4.21 14.17 -10.35
N ALA A 129 3.65 15.11 -9.58
CA ALA A 129 4.42 16.18 -8.97
C ALA A 129 5.47 15.62 -8.00
N ALA A 130 5.10 14.68 -7.13
CA ALA A 130 6.04 14.02 -6.22
C ALA A 130 7.08 13.16 -6.95
N ILE A 131 6.66 12.40 -7.98
CA ILE A 131 7.55 11.59 -8.81
C ILE A 131 8.65 12.45 -9.44
N LYS A 132 8.30 13.62 -9.98
CA LYS A 132 9.25 14.53 -10.62
C LYS A 132 10.34 15.00 -9.65
N GLU A 133 10.01 15.20 -8.39
CA GLU A 133 10.94 15.75 -7.39
C GLU A 133 11.73 14.67 -6.63
N SER A 134 11.15 13.49 -6.41
CA SER A 134 11.67 12.51 -5.43
C SER A 134 11.94 11.10 -5.97
N LEU A 135 11.40 10.73 -7.14
CA LEU A 135 11.59 9.36 -7.63
C LEU A 135 13.00 9.18 -8.23
N LEU A 136 13.74 8.21 -7.70
CA LEU A 136 14.95 7.68 -8.33
C LEU A 136 14.58 6.35 -9.02
N PRO A 137 14.23 6.36 -10.32
CA PRO A 137 13.71 5.17 -10.97
C PRO A 137 14.80 4.08 -11.08
N PRO A 138 14.50 2.84 -10.67
CA PRO A 138 15.41 1.71 -10.88
C PRO A 138 15.67 1.42 -12.35
N ASN A 139 16.86 0.92 -12.68
CA ASN A 139 17.24 0.58 -14.06
C ASN A 139 16.30 -0.45 -14.72
N HIS A 140 15.71 -1.35 -13.95
CA HIS A 140 14.82 -2.39 -14.49
C HIS A 140 13.51 -1.82 -15.07
N PHE A 141 13.11 -0.59 -14.70
CA PHE A 141 11.91 0.08 -15.26
C PHE A 141 11.96 0.25 -16.78
N ALA A 142 13.17 0.29 -17.36
CA ALA A 142 13.37 0.37 -18.80
C ALA A 142 13.11 -0.96 -19.54
N HIS A 143 13.00 -2.07 -18.81
CA HIS A 143 12.97 -3.42 -19.36
C HIS A 143 11.79 -4.28 -18.89
N ASP A 144 11.15 -3.92 -17.77
CA ASP A 144 10.03 -4.67 -17.17
C ASP A 144 8.64 -4.16 -17.60
N SER A 145 8.58 -3.24 -18.56
CA SER A 145 7.37 -2.56 -19.03
C SER A 145 6.75 -1.52 -18.08
N SER A 146 7.45 -1.11 -17.02
CA SER A 146 7.00 0.01 -16.16
C SER A 146 6.94 1.34 -16.93
N ILE A 147 7.90 1.60 -17.83
CA ILE A 147 7.93 2.78 -18.69
C ILE A 147 8.10 2.33 -20.14
N LEU A 148 7.11 2.62 -20.98
CA LEU A 148 7.08 2.22 -22.39
C LEU A 148 6.96 3.42 -23.32
N GLN A 149 7.87 3.52 -24.30
CA GLN A 149 7.73 4.48 -25.38
C GLN A 149 6.69 4.00 -26.40
N ILE A 150 5.49 4.59 -26.36
CA ILE A 150 4.40 4.25 -27.29
C ILE A 150 4.43 5.04 -28.60
N ALA A 151 5.10 6.20 -28.62
CA ALA A 151 5.13 7.09 -29.78
C ALA A 151 6.42 7.93 -29.82
N SER A 152 6.69 8.53 -30.99
CA SER A 152 7.79 9.46 -31.20
C SER A 152 7.29 10.62 -32.07
N LEU A 153 7.30 11.84 -31.52
CA LEU A 153 6.84 13.04 -32.24
C LEU A 153 7.58 13.25 -33.57
N PRO A 154 8.93 13.10 -33.66
CA PRO A 154 9.64 13.15 -34.95
C PRO A 154 9.13 12.17 -36.01
N ASN A 155 8.61 11.00 -35.61
CA ASN A 155 8.02 10.03 -36.54
C ASN A 155 6.58 10.39 -36.89
N LEU A 156 5.81 10.93 -35.94
CA LEU A 156 4.43 11.38 -36.17
C LEU A 156 4.38 12.57 -37.15
N TYR A 157 5.31 13.52 -37.04
CA TYR A 157 5.37 14.69 -37.93
C TYR A 157 5.71 14.36 -39.39
N LYS A 158 6.16 13.13 -39.70
CA LYS A 158 6.36 12.69 -41.11
C LYS A 158 5.06 12.28 -41.80
N VAL A 159 4.01 12.00 -41.03
CA VAL A 159 2.72 11.52 -41.52
C VAL A 159 1.65 12.59 -41.32
N PHE A 160 1.68 13.30 -40.18
CA PHE A 160 0.73 14.35 -39.84
C PHE A 160 1.35 15.73 -40.10
N GLU A 161 1.09 16.26 -41.29
CA GLU A 161 1.49 17.61 -41.70
C GLU A 161 0.32 18.60 -41.60
N ARG A 162 0.65 19.88 -41.54
CA ARG A 162 -0.35 20.97 -41.61
C ARG A 162 -1.00 20.99 -43.00
N CYS A 163 -2.29 21.33 -43.06
CA CYS A 163 -3.02 21.50 -44.32
C CYS A 163 -2.41 22.56 -45.23
#